data_AF-A0AAV0HWD9-F1
#
_entry.id   AF-A0AAV0HWD9-F1
#
_cell.length_a   1.000
_cell.length_b   1.000
_cell.length_c   1.000
_cell.angle_alpha   90.00
_cell.angle_beta   90.00
_cell.angle_gamma   90.00
#
_symmetry.space_group_name_H-M   'P 1'
#
loop_
_entity.id
_entity.type
_entity.pdbx_description
1 polymer ?
#
loop_
_entity_poly.entity_id
_entity_poly.type
_entity_poly.pdbx_seq_one_letter_code
_entity_poly.pdbx_strand_id
1 'polypeptide(L)'
;MGEKAPKEAFDWLFSEPKILVAISDHCRIMDDIVSHEFEQKRGHVASVVECYMKQYEVPRDEAVAALNKIVEHDWKEINKETFNQPGFISNEVMSMLVGLAKVMEVLYKDFDSYTFSETVTKDMMTALLVTPMVLEA
;
A
#
# COMPACT_ATOMS: atom_id res chain seq x y z
N MET A 1 -20.89 1.80 5.30
CA MET A 1 -20.73 1.08 4.01
C MET A 1 -21.86 0.10 3.71
N GLY A 2 -22.64 -0.39 4.69
CA GLY A 2 -23.67 -1.42 4.46
C GLY A 2 -24.72 -1.12 3.39
N GLU A 3 -25.05 0.16 3.15
CA GLU A 3 -25.95 0.56 2.05
C GLU A 3 -25.22 0.82 0.71
N LYS A 4 -23.88 0.95 0.73
CA LYS A 4 -23.06 1.37 -0.42
C LYS A 4 -22.23 0.25 -1.06
N ALA A 5 -22.19 -0.93 -0.43
CA ALA A 5 -21.48 -2.11 -0.91
C ALA A 5 -22.49 -3.27 -1.05
N PRO A 6 -23.10 -3.45 -2.23
CA PRO A 6 -24.04 -4.54 -2.46
C PRO A 6 -23.29 -5.89 -2.50
N LYS A 7 -24.03 -7.00 -2.47
CA LYS A 7 -23.43 -8.36 -2.50
C LYS A 7 -22.49 -8.54 -3.70
N GLU A 8 -22.88 -7.98 -4.84
CA GLU A 8 -22.13 -8.01 -6.10
C GLU A 8 -20.76 -7.34 -5.97
N ALA A 9 -20.62 -6.31 -5.12
CA ALA A 9 -19.33 -5.67 -4.87
C ALA A 9 -18.38 -6.58 -4.09
N PHE A 10 -18.90 -7.36 -3.13
CA PHE A 10 -18.12 -8.37 -2.41
C PHE A 10 -17.76 -9.54 -3.32
N ASP A 11 -18.72 -10.06 -4.09
CA ASP A 11 -18.47 -11.13 -5.05
C ASP A 11 -17.39 -10.72 -6.08
N TRP A 12 -17.45 -9.47 -6.56
CA TRP A 12 -16.41 -8.91 -7.42
C TRP A 12 -15.06 -8.78 -6.71
N LEU A 13 -15.02 -8.26 -5.48
CA LEU A 13 -13.77 -8.14 -4.72
C LEU A 13 -13.11 -9.50 -4.46
N PHE A 14 -13.90 -10.51 -4.08
CA PHE A 14 -13.43 -11.88 -3.85
C PHE A 14 -13.09 -12.64 -5.12
N SER A 15 -13.46 -12.11 -6.30
CA SER A 15 -12.94 -12.62 -7.58
C SER A 15 -11.50 -12.15 -7.87
N GLU A 16 -10.89 -11.42 -6.94
CA GLU A 16 -9.52 -10.88 -7.05
C GLU A 16 -9.32 -10.03 -8.31
N PRO A 17 -10.06 -8.91 -8.44
CA PRO A 17 -9.96 -8.06 -9.61
C PRO A 17 -8.55 -7.48 -9.69
N LYS A 18 -8.10 -7.15 -10.90
CA LYS A 18 -6.73 -6.66 -11.16
C LYS A 18 -6.31 -5.52 -10.25
N ILE A 19 -7.23 -4.60 -9.95
CA ILE A 19 -6.95 -3.50 -9.03
C ILE A 19 -6.61 -3.98 -7.61
N LEU A 20 -7.29 -5.01 -7.11
CA LEU A 20 -7.02 -5.55 -5.78
C LEU A 20 -5.65 -6.22 -5.75
N VAL A 21 -5.30 -6.97 -6.80
CA VAL A 21 -3.98 -7.59 -6.94
C VAL A 21 -2.90 -6.52 -6.97
N ALA A 22 -3.04 -5.50 -7.83
CA ALA A 22 -2.08 -4.40 -7.93
C ALA A 22 -1.95 -3.61 -6.62
N ILE A 23 -3.04 -3.36 -5.90
CA ILE A 23 -2.98 -2.72 -4.56
C ILE A 23 -2.23 -3.63 -3.59
N SER A 24 -2.51 -4.93 -3.58
CA SER A 24 -1.91 -5.88 -2.64
C SER A 24 -0.40 -6.01 -2.87
N ASP A 25 0.01 -6.12 -4.13
CA ASP A 25 1.42 -6.19 -4.54
C ASP A 25 2.15 -4.88 -4.19
N HIS A 26 1.58 -3.74 -4.55
CA HIS A 26 2.10 -2.42 -4.19
C HIS A 26 2.31 -2.29 -2.67
N CYS A 27 1.29 -2.61 -1.87
CA CYS A 27 1.37 -2.55 -0.41
C CYS A 27 2.45 -3.49 0.14
N ARG A 28 2.46 -4.76 -0.29
CA ARG A 28 3.41 -5.77 0.21
C ARG A 28 4.84 -5.41 -0.15
N ILE A 29 5.10 -5.00 -1.39
CA ILE A 29 6.45 -4.68 -1.84
C ILE A 29 7.00 -3.45 -1.12
N MET A 30 6.19 -2.40 -0.93
CA MET A 30 6.62 -1.21 -0.18
C MET A 30 6.99 -1.55 1.28
N ASP A 31 6.12 -2.30 1.97
CA ASP A 31 6.37 -2.76 3.33
C ASP A 31 7.68 -3.56 3.42
N ASP A 32 7.82 -4.60 2.59
CA ASP A 32 8.99 -5.47 2.60
C ASP A 32 10.30 -4.72 2.28
N ILE A 33 10.31 -3.78 1.32
CA ILE A 33 11.51 -3.01 0.96
C ILE A 33 11.99 -2.16 2.15
N VAL A 34 11.06 -1.44 2.77
CA VAL A 34 11.35 -0.40 3.77
C VAL A 34 11.64 -1.03 5.13
N SER A 35 10.89 -2.06 5.49
CA SER A 35 11.04 -2.79 6.74
C SER A 35 12.20 -3.80 6.71
N HIS A 36 12.70 -4.15 5.52
CA HIS A 36 13.68 -5.22 5.27
C HIS A 36 14.78 -5.36 6.33
N GLU A 37 15.52 -4.28 6.62
CA GLU A 37 16.64 -4.38 7.57
C GLU A 37 16.20 -4.74 8.99
N PHE A 38 15.09 -4.17 9.44
CA PHE A 38 14.54 -4.47 10.75
C PHE A 38 14.02 -5.89 10.80
N GLU A 39 13.34 -6.34 9.76
CA GLU A 39 12.80 -7.69 9.65
C GLU A 39 13.89 -8.75 9.67
N GLN A 40 14.99 -8.52 8.96
CA GLN A 40 16.16 -9.40 8.98
C GLN A 40 16.83 -9.42 10.36
N LYS A 41 16.96 -8.27 11.03
CA LYS A 41 17.55 -8.19 12.38
C LYS A 41 16.77 -8.98 13.43
N ARG A 42 15.43 -9.02 13.32
CA ARG A 42 14.56 -9.78 14.26
C ARG A 42 14.40 -11.26 13.87
N GLY A 43 15.01 -11.72 12.79
CA GLY A 43 14.88 -13.10 12.30
C GLY A 43 13.50 -13.41 11.75
N HIS A 44 12.85 -12.44 11.09
CA HIS A 44 11.57 -12.66 10.43
C HIS A 44 11.72 -13.61 9.23
N VAL A 45 10.60 -14.14 8.74
CA VAL A 45 10.59 -14.97 7.53
C VAL A 45 11.06 -14.16 6.31
N ALA A 46 11.55 -14.84 5.27
CA ALA A 46 12.02 -14.20 4.05
C ALA A 46 10.93 -13.31 3.41
N SER A 47 11.27 -12.04 3.17
CA SER A 47 10.41 -11.10 2.45
C SER A 47 10.55 -11.26 0.92
N VAL A 48 9.80 -10.47 0.15
CA VAL A 48 9.94 -10.43 -1.31
C VAL A 48 11.35 -10.04 -1.76
N VAL A 49 12.08 -9.24 -0.97
CA VAL A 49 13.47 -8.83 -1.29
C VAL A 49 14.39 -10.06 -1.32
N GLU A 50 14.34 -10.91 -0.30
CA GLU A 50 15.14 -12.12 -0.16
C GLU A 50 14.73 -13.17 -1.19
N CYS A 51 13.42 -13.27 -1.47
CA CYS A 51 12.92 -14.13 -2.52
C CYS A 51 13.45 -13.71 -3.90
N TYR A 52 13.44 -12.40 -4.19
CA TYR A 52 13.96 -11.86 -5.46
C TYR A 52 15.47 -12.06 -5.59
N MET A 53 16.24 -11.69 -4.56
CA MET A 53 17.69 -11.88 -4.53
C MET A 53 18.07 -13.35 -4.76
N LYS A 54 17.36 -14.28 -4.11
CA LYS A 54 17.62 -15.71 -4.25
C LYS A 54 17.20 -16.26 -5.61
N GLN A 55 16.08 -15.80 -6.16
CA GLN A 55 15.57 -16.28 -7.44
C GLN A 55 16.43 -15.84 -8.63
N TYR A 56 16.95 -14.61 -8.59
CA TYR A 56 17.71 -14.02 -9.69
C TYR A 56 19.22 -13.93 -9.43
N GLU A 57 19.69 -14.40 -8.26
CA GLU A 57 21.09 -14.37 -7.82
C GLU A 57 21.71 -12.95 -7.89
N VAL A 58 20.92 -11.94 -7.53
CA VAL A 58 21.29 -10.51 -7.57
C VAL A 58 21.53 -9.94 -6.16
N PRO A 59 22.37 -8.90 -6.03
CA PRO A 59 22.51 -8.18 -4.76
C PRO A 59 21.22 -7.42 -4.39
N ARG A 60 21.12 -7.05 -3.11
CA ARG A 60 19.94 -6.36 -2.56
C ARG A 60 19.54 -5.12 -3.34
N ASP A 61 20.50 -4.27 -3.69
CA ASP A 61 20.20 -2.98 -4.34
C ASP A 61 19.57 -3.18 -5.72
N GLU A 62 20.01 -4.21 -6.46
CA GLU A 62 19.40 -4.59 -7.74
C GLU A 62 18.00 -5.17 -7.56
N ALA A 63 17.78 -6.00 -6.53
CA ALA A 63 16.46 -6.51 -6.19
C ALA A 63 15.49 -5.38 -5.81
N VAL A 64 15.90 -4.46 -4.94
CA VAL A 64 15.09 -3.30 -4.54
C VAL A 64 14.78 -2.39 -5.74
N ALA A 65 15.76 -2.15 -6.62
CA ALA A 65 15.52 -1.37 -7.84
C ALA A 65 14.51 -2.04 -8.79
N ALA A 66 14.54 -3.38 -8.91
CA ALA A 66 13.57 -4.12 -9.70
C ALA A 66 12.18 -4.11 -9.07
N LEU A 67 12.09 -4.30 -7.75
CA LEU A 67 10.83 -4.28 -7.01
C LEU A 67 10.17 -2.89 -7.05
N ASN A 68 10.94 -1.80 -6.97
CA ASN A 68 10.41 -0.44 -7.13
C ASN A 68 9.79 -0.19 -8.52
N LYS A 69 10.30 -0.86 -9.58
CA LYS A 69 9.66 -0.80 -10.91
C LYS A 69 8.31 -1.52 -10.93
N ILE A 70 8.16 -2.57 -10.13
CA ILE A 70 6.88 -3.28 -9.95
C ILE A 70 5.91 -2.36 -9.20
N VAL A 71 6.34 -1.71 -8.12
CA VAL A 71 5.54 -0.69 -7.40
C VAL A 71 5.05 0.42 -8.34
N GLU A 72 5.92 0.95 -9.20
CA GLU A 72 5.56 1.98 -10.19
C GLU A 72 4.56 1.46 -11.24
N HIS A 73 4.77 0.23 -11.71
CA HIS A 73 3.86 -0.44 -12.62
C HIS A 73 2.47 -0.62 -12.00
N ASP A 74 2.41 -1.13 -10.77
CA ASP A 74 1.16 -1.39 -10.06
C ASP A 74 0.42 -0.09 -9.78
N TRP A 75 1.12 1.00 -9.47
CA TRP A 75 0.51 2.31 -9.36
C TRP A 75 -0.19 2.76 -10.66
N LYS A 76 0.41 2.47 -11.83
CA LYS A 76 -0.20 2.76 -13.13
C LYS A 76 -1.42 1.88 -13.38
N GLU A 77 -1.35 0.59 -13.03
CA GLU A 77 -2.50 -0.31 -13.16
C GLU A 77 -3.64 0.09 -12.20
N ILE A 78 -3.35 0.50 -10.96
CA ILE A 78 -4.36 1.03 -10.02
C ILE A 78 -5.09 2.23 -10.62
N ASN A 79 -4.34 3.19 -11.17
CA ASN A 79 -4.92 4.38 -11.80
C ASN A 79 -5.80 4.01 -13.00
N LYS A 80 -5.34 3.10 -13.86
CA LYS A 80 -6.09 2.63 -15.02
C LYS A 80 -7.37 1.89 -14.62
N GLU A 81 -7.29 0.97 -13.68
CA GLU A 81 -8.44 0.17 -13.25
C GLU A 81 -9.48 1.00 -12.48
N THR A 82 -9.06 2.10 -11.84
CA THR A 82 -10.00 3.09 -11.26
C THR A 82 -10.94 3.67 -12.32
N PHE A 83 -10.46 3.89 -13.55
CA PHE A 83 -11.29 4.36 -14.67
C PHE A 83 -12.07 3.24 -15.38
N ASN A 84 -11.70 1.97 -15.17
CA ASN A 84 -12.33 0.79 -15.78
C ASN A 84 -13.25 0.03 -14.82
N GLN A 85 -13.64 0.64 -13.70
CA GLN A 85 -14.43 -0.04 -12.67
C GLN A 85 -15.79 -0.52 -13.19
N PRO A 86 -16.31 -1.68 -12.71
CA PRO A 86 -17.65 -2.12 -13.06
C PRO A 86 -18.72 -1.11 -12.62
N GLY A 87 -19.79 -0.94 -13.40
CA GLY A 87 -20.82 0.08 -13.12
C GLY A 87 -21.59 -0.11 -11.81
N PHE A 88 -21.56 -1.30 -11.20
CA PHE A 88 -22.15 -1.57 -9.89
C PHE A 88 -21.20 -1.26 -8.71
N ILE A 89 -19.93 -0.92 -8.99
CA ILE A 89 -18.97 -0.45 -8.00
C ILE A 89 -19.11 1.06 -7.87
N SER A 90 -19.39 1.53 -6.65
CA SER A 90 -19.48 2.95 -6.36
C SER A 90 -18.10 3.60 -6.27
N ASN A 91 -18.05 4.91 -6.54
CA ASN A 91 -16.82 5.70 -6.40
C ASN A 91 -16.27 5.67 -4.97
N GLU A 92 -17.13 5.55 -3.95
CA GLU A 92 -16.70 5.42 -2.57
C GLU A 92 -16.01 4.09 -2.29
N VAL A 93 -16.51 2.97 -2.82
CA VAL A 93 -15.84 1.67 -2.72
C VAL A 93 -14.49 1.73 -3.43
N MET A 94 -14.44 2.32 -4.62
CA MET A 94 -13.19 2.45 -5.36
C MET A 94 -12.18 3.36 -4.64
N SER A 95 -12.64 4.50 -4.12
CA SER A 95 -11.80 5.43 -3.37
C SER A 95 -11.24 4.80 -2.10
N MET A 96 -11.98 3.89 -1.46
CA MET A 96 -11.50 3.11 -0.32
C MET A 96 -10.34 2.18 -0.73
N LEU A 97 -10.50 1.43 -1.83
CA LEU A 97 -9.47 0.51 -2.34
C LEU A 97 -8.19 1.28 -2.67
N VAL A 98 -8.30 2.35 -3.46
CA VAL A 98 -7.16 3.23 -3.79
C VAL A 98 -6.59 3.88 -2.53
N GLY A 99 -7.44 4.17 -1.54
CA GLY A 99 -7.03 4.68 -0.24
C GLY A 99 -6.03 3.79 0.49
N LEU A 100 -6.14 2.46 0.34
CA LEU A 100 -5.19 1.52 0.94
C LEU A 100 -3.77 1.71 0.38
N ALA A 101 -3.63 1.79 -0.94
CA ALA A 101 -2.34 2.06 -1.58
C ALA A 101 -1.77 3.43 -1.15
N LYS A 102 -2.62 4.46 -1.09
CA LYS A 102 -2.21 5.80 -0.64
C LYS A 102 -1.71 5.84 0.80
N VAL A 103 -2.24 5.01 1.69
CA VAL A 103 -1.75 4.93 3.07
C VAL A 103 -0.33 4.36 3.10
N MET A 104 0.00 3.41 2.22
CA MET A 104 1.35 2.85 2.14
C MET A 104 2.37 3.90 1.69
N GLU A 105 2.00 4.73 0.71
CA GLU A 105 2.79 5.89 0.27
C GLU A 105 3.04 6.94 1.36
N VAL A 106 2.24 6.94 2.43
CA VAL A 106 2.45 7.80 3.61
C VAL A 106 3.31 7.09 4.65
N LEU A 107 2.98 5.85 4.98
CA LEU A 107 3.56 5.16 6.13
C LEU A 107 4.90 4.48 5.83
N TYR A 108 5.16 4.14 4.57
CA TYR A 108 6.35 3.42 4.11
C TYR A 108 7.09 4.17 3.00
N LYS A 109 7.00 5.50 2.97
CA LYS A 109 7.70 6.29 1.95
C LYS A 109 9.22 6.19 2.08
N ASP A 110 9.70 6.48 3.28
CA ASP A 110 11.13 6.60 3.58
C ASP A 110 11.55 5.69 4.76
N PHE A 111 10.59 5.31 5.60
CA PHE A 111 10.81 4.58 6.85
C PHE A 111 9.54 3.85 7.26
N ASP A 112 9.67 2.72 7.98
CA ASP A 112 8.54 1.97 8.54
C ASP A 112 7.88 2.75 9.68
N SER A 113 7.00 3.66 9.29
CA SER A 113 6.30 4.57 10.19
C SER A 113 5.04 3.93 10.77
N TYR A 114 4.71 2.70 10.37
CA TYR A 114 3.64 1.91 10.95
C TYR A 114 4.12 1.22 12.24
N THR A 115 5.21 0.45 12.16
CA THR A 115 5.79 -0.23 13.32
C THR A 115 6.41 0.78 14.28
N PHE A 116 7.13 1.77 13.76
CA PHE A 116 7.80 2.80 14.55
C PHE A 116 7.03 4.11 14.49
N SER A 117 5.79 4.06 14.96
CA SER A 117 4.83 5.17 14.86
C SER A 117 5.19 6.41 15.67
N GLU A 118 6.18 6.35 16.57
CA GLU A 118 6.65 7.51 17.37
C GLU A 118 7.32 8.61 16.53
N THR A 119 7.52 8.34 15.24
CA THR A 119 8.09 9.27 14.25
C THR A 119 6.99 10.16 13.61
N VAL A 120 7.06 10.38 12.29
CA VAL A 120 6.15 11.24 11.52
C VAL A 120 4.67 10.85 11.70
N THR A 121 4.36 9.57 11.85
CA THR A 121 2.97 9.11 12.02
C THR A 121 2.30 9.73 13.24
N LYS A 122 2.98 9.80 14.39
CA LYS A 122 2.41 10.39 15.61
C LYS A 122 2.12 11.87 15.43
N ASP A 123 3.01 12.60 14.76
CA ASP A 123 2.83 14.02 14.47
C ASP A 123 1.65 14.24 13.52
N MET A 124 1.56 13.45 12.45
CA MET A 124 0.42 13.48 11.51
C MET A 124 -0.91 13.19 12.20
N MET A 125 -0.95 12.15 13.05
CA MET A 125 -2.16 11.79 13.79
C MET A 125 -2.56 12.86 14.80
N THR A 126 -1.58 13.46 15.48
CA THR A 126 -1.83 14.57 16.41
C THR A 126 -2.41 15.78 15.67
N ALA A 127 -1.81 16.16 14.54
CA ALA A 127 -2.29 17.27 13.72
C ALA A 127 -3.70 17.02 13.15
N LEU A 128 -4.01 15.79 12.74
CA LEU A 128 -5.28 15.46 12.08
C LEU A 128 -6.43 15.23 13.07
N LEU A 129 -6.17 14.62 14.23
CA LEU A 129 -7.21 14.11 15.13
C LEU A 129 -7.26 14.80 16.49
N VAL A 130 -6.21 15.51 16.90
CA VAL A 130 -6.11 16.13 18.24
C VAL A 130 -6.10 17.64 18.15
N THR A 131 -5.29 18.21 17.25
CA THR A 131 -5.10 19.65 17.16
C THR A 131 -6.12 20.27 16.20
N PRO A 132 -7.05 21.13 16.68
CA PRO A 132 -7.99 21.80 15.80
C PRO A 132 -7.29 22.85 14.94
N MET A 133 -7.77 23.03 13.71
CA MET A 133 -7.32 24.12 12.84
C MET A 133 -7.83 25.46 13.39
N VAL A 134 -6.92 26.40 13.64
CA VAL A 134 -7.28 27.77 14.00
C VAL A 134 -7.58 28.54 12.72
N LEU A 135 -8.78 29.12 12.63
CA LEU A 135 -9.13 30.03 11.54
C LEU A 135 -8.64 31.44 11.92
N GLU A 136 -7.80 32.05 11.07
CA GLU A 136 -7.48 33.47 11.21
C GLU A 136 -8.73 34.30 10.82
N ALA A 137 -9.00 35.33 11.62
CA ALA A 137 -10.19 36.18 11.52
C ALA A 137 -10.05 37.29 10.47
#